data_AF-A0A2B4QYL9-F1
#
_entry.id   AF-A0A2B4QYL9-F1
#
_cell.length_a   1.000
_cell.length_b   1.000
_cell.length_c   1.000
_cell.angle_alpha   90.00
_cell.angle_beta   90.00
_cell.angle_gamma   90.00
#
_symmetry.space_group_name_H-M   'P 1'
#
loop_
_entity.id
_entity.type
_entity.pdbx_description
1 polymer ?
#
loop_
_entity_poly.entity_id
_entity_poly.type
_entity_poly.pdbx_seq_one_letter_code
_entity_poly.pdbx_strand_id
1 'polypeptide(L)'
;MKVSILVSATKEAREAANLLLKHHESVPPSQADVLVVLGGDGTMLEMLHRYIDDRKPVYGMNCGTVGFLMNTFRPENLMERLKRAQVAHLRPLRMQVKNYQGESHEALAINEVSLLRQSAQAAKIRVSVDNHERLKELVCDGVLVSTPAGSTAYNFSAHGPILPIGSNLLALTPISAFRPRRWRGALLPHRSSVEFEIHETEKRPVSAVADFYEVRNVVHVSVAEDPEKEIKILFDPEHALEERIISEQFIRRVELTHTSEVISADMKPSAALRGSKNSSMRLAIEAVKEGRADAVVSAGNTGAYMALSKISLRTLKGIDRPAITTVLPSITGDVVMLDLGANVECSPENLVQFAIMGEVFARCVLGKDNPSVGLLNVGVEELKGNPTVREAHEFLKTNNVVPNLYGFVEGDDFAKGTVDVLVTDGFTGNVALKSIEGTVRLVTGYLRKSLKKSWLTRLVSPLFLPILQSLRQKLDPRRHNGAIFLGLNGIAVKSHGGTDAFGFSHAVGVAVDIVNNRVNDRICAELKDSDRLAAAKRSSTSE
;
A
#
# COMPACT_ATOMS: atom_id res chain seq x y z
N MET A 1 24.19 -22.04 21.16
CA MET A 1 22.85 -21.61 20.76
C MET A 1 22.65 -22.02 19.32
N LYS A 2 21.77 -23.00 19.10
CA LYS A 2 21.36 -23.48 17.78
C LYS A 2 20.13 -22.69 17.34
N VAL A 3 20.06 -22.33 16.06
CA VAL A 3 18.94 -21.56 15.50
C VAL A 3 18.28 -22.34 14.38
N SER A 4 16.97 -22.20 14.22
CA SER A 4 16.24 -22.65 13.03
C SER A 4 15.78 -21.42 12.27
N ILE A 5 16.21 -21.28 11.01
CA ILE A 5 15.84 -20.16 10.15
C ILE A 5 14.57 -20.55 9.37
N LEU A 6 13.47 -19.88 9.69
CA LEU A 6 12.16 -20.04 9.08
C LEU A 6 11.93 -18.88 8.11
N VAL A 7 11.59 -19.19 6.86
CA VAL A 7 11.60 -18.21 5.77
C VAL A 7 10.22 -18.15 5.13
N SER A 8 9.70 -16.94 4.92
CA SER A 8 8.47 -16.75 4.15
C SER A 8 8.66 -17.11 2.67
N ALA A 9 7.56 -17.21 1.92
CA ALA A 9 7.62 -17.51 0.50
C ALA A 9 8.12 -16.32 -0.36
N THR A 10 8.29 -15.12 0.20
CA THR A 10 8.63 -13.92 -0.56
C THR A 10 10.07 -13.94 -1.05
N LYS A 11 10.33 -13.23 -2.16
CA LYS A 11 11.67 -13.16 -2.77
C LYS A 11 12.67 -12.53 -1.80
N GLU A 12 12.27 -11.45 -1.14
CA GLU A 12 13.07 -10.68 -0.19
C GLU A 12 13.47 -11.53 1.02
N ALA A 13 12.54 -12.33 1.56
CA ALA A 13 12.83 -13.22 2.67
C ALA A 13 13.80 -14.34 2.27
N ARG A 14 13.69 -14.88 1.05
CA ARG A 14 14.64 -15.87 0.52
C ARG A 14 16.03 -15.29 0.30
N GLU A 15 16.12 -14.06 -0.21
CA GLU A 15 17.40 -13.34 -0.34
C GLU A 15 18.04 -13.08 1.02
N ALA A 16 17.25 -12.63 2.00
CA ALA A 16 17.66 -12.48 3.39
C ALA A 16 18.16 -13.80 4.01
N ALA A 17 17.46 -14.91 3.76
CA ALA A 17 17.86 -16.24 4.21
C ALA A 17 19.22 -16.64 3.64
N ASN A 18 19.42 -16.43 2.33
CA ASN A 18 20.69 -16.74 1.67
C ASN A 18 21.87 -15.95 2.26
N LEU A 19 21.64 -14.73 2.73
CA LEU A 19 22.68 -13.94 3.41
C LEU A 19 23.02 -14.52 4.79
N LEU A 20 22.02 -14.91 5.58
CA LEU A 20 22.24 -15.48 6.91
C LEU A 20 22.88 -16.86 6.86
N LEU A 21 22.43 -17.71 5.94
CA LEU A 21 22.92 -19.09 5.79
C LEU A 21 24.38 -19.17 5.35
N LYS A 22 24.96 -18.08 4.82
CA LYS A 22 26.41 -18.00 4.54
C LYS A 22 27.27 -18.02 5.81
N HIS A 23 26.74 -17.52 6.92
CA HIS A 23 27.49 -17.30 8.16
C HIS A 23 26.92 -18.08 9.35
N HIS A 24 25.73 -18.67 9.22
CA HIS A 24 25.03 -19.36 10.29
C HIS A 24 24.43 -20.69 9.82
N GLU A 25 24.73 -21.74 10.57
CA GLU A 25 24.10 -23.05 10.38
C GLU A 25 22.66 -23.03 10.93
N SER A 26 21.71 -23.54 10.13
CA SER A 26 20.32 -23.69 10.53
C SER A 26 20.02 -25.16 10.82
N VAL A 27 19.53 -25.45 12.02
CA VAL A 27 19.09 -26.80 12.42
C VAL A 27 17.57 -26.96 12.26
N PRO A 28 17.02 -28.18 12.24
CA PRO A 28 15.57 -28.37 12.28
C PRO A 28 14.93 -27.70 13.50
N PRO A 29 13.67 -27.20 13.40
CA PRO A 29 12.98 -26.53 14.50
C PRO A 29 13.00 -27.29 15.82
N SER A 30 12.87 -28.62 15.79
CA SER A 30 12.93 -29.48 16.98
C SER A 30 14.25 -29.44 17.74
N GLN A 31 15.37 -29.15 17.06
CA GLN A 31 16.72 -29.09 17.63
C GLN A 31 17.20 -27.66 17.94
N ALA A 32 16.44 -26.64 17.55
CA ALA A 32 16.80 -25.25 17.76
C ALA A 32 16.53 -24.78 19.20
N ASP A 33 17.38 -23.88 19.70
CA ASP A 33 17.16 -23.13 20.93
C ASP A 33 16.29 -21.88 20.67
N VAL A 34 16.39 -21.30 19.47
CA VAL A 34 15.64 -20.11 19.03
C VAL A 34 15.16 -20.30 17.59
N LEU A 35 13.91 -19.91 17.32
CA LEU A 35 13.36 -19.85 15.96
C LEU A 35 13.56 -18.45 15.39
N VAL A 36 14.27 -18.34 14.27
CA VAL A 36 14.53 -17.07 13.58
C VAL A 36 13.61 -16.96 12.37
N VAL A 37 12.66 -16.02 12.39
CA VAL A 37 11.64 -15.87 11.34
C VAL A 37 12.02 -14.72 10.41
N LEU A 38 12.08 -14.98 9.10
CA LEU A 38 12.33 -13.99 8.06
C LEU A 38 11.04 -13.76 7.28
N GLY A 39 10.49 -12.55 7.35
CA GLY A 39 9.21 -12.22 6.71
C GLY A 39 8.61 -10.92 7.25
N GLY A 40 7.29 -10.83 7.27
CA GLY A 40 6.55 -9.75 7.93
C GLY A 40 5.78 -10.23 9.16
N ASP A 41 4.94 -9.36 9.74
CA ASP A 41 4.14 -9.67 10.94
C ASP A 41 3.19 -10.87 10.72
N GLY A 42 2.59 -10.99 9.53
CA GLY A 42 1.75 -12.15 9.21
C GLY A 42 2.52 -13.47 9.25
N THR A 43 3.77 -13.49 8.76
CA THR A 43 4.65 -14.66 8.85
C THR A 43 5.02 -14.95 10.30
N MET A 44 5.30 -13.90 11.09
CA MET A 44 5.55 -14.06 12.52
C MET A 44 4.37 -14.75 13.21
N LEU A 45 3.16 -14.25 13.03
CA LEU A 45 1.95 -14.83 13.62
C LEU A 45 1.76 -16.30 13.21
N GLU A 46 1.90 -16.61 11.91
CA GLU A 46 1.82 -17.99 11.42
C GLU A 46 2.83 -18.92 12.13
N MET A 47 4.08 -18.47 12.30
CA MET A 47 5.11 -19.27 12.98
C MET A 47 4.86 -19.39 14.48
N LEU A 48 4.38 -18.32 15.13
CA LEU A 48 4.02 -18.37 16.55
C LEU A 48 2.89 -19.38 16.79
N HIS A 49 1.89 -19.42 15.91
CA HIS A 49 0.82 -20.44 15.95
C HIS A 49 1.36 -21.85 15.74
N ARG A 50 2.20 -22.04 14.70
CA ARG A 50 2.76 -23.36 14.35
C ARG A 50 3.61 -23.97 15.47
N TYR A 51 4.34 -23.14 16.20
CA TYR A 51 5.33 -23.58 17.21
C TYR A 51 4.93 -23.19 18.64
N ILE A 52 3.66 -22.88 18.88
CA ILE A 52 3.18 -22.42 20.20
C ILE A 52 3.46 -23.45 21.31
N ASP A 53 3.40 -24.74 20.98
CA ASP A 53 3.61 -25.84 21.92
C ASP A 53 5.09 -26.14 22.20
N ASP A 54 5.98 -25.70 21.31
CA ASP A 54 7.42 -25.93 21.47
C ASP A 54 8.02 -25.04 22.57
N ARG A 55 7.33 -23.95 22.95
CA ARG A 55 7.76 -22.95 23.95
C ARG A 55 9.15 -22.34 23.67
N LYS A 56 9.57 -22.39 22.40
CA LYS A 56 10.85 -21.84 21.94
C LYS A 56 10.72 -20.33 21.72
N PRO A 57 11.68 -19.51 22.15
CA PRO A 57 11.72 -18.11 21.80
C PRO A 57 11.78 -17.92 20.29
N VAL A 58 11.01 -16.94 19.80
CA VAL A 58 10.94 -16.60 18.37
C VAL A 58 11.51 -15.21 18.17
N TYR A 59 12.46 -15.09 17.25
CA TYR A 59 13.12 -13.84 16.87
C TYR A 59 12.79 -13.51 15.41
N GLY A 60 12.01 -12.47 15.17
CA GLY A 60 11.61 -12.08 13.83
C GLY A 60 12.53 -11.01 13.23
N MET A 61 12.79 -11.08 11.92
CA MET A 61 13.48 -10.04 11.16
C MET A 61 12.65 -9.63 9.94
N ASN A 62 12.31 -8.34 9.87
CA ASN A 62 11.45 -7.76 8.86
C ASN A 62 12.13 -7.76 7.49
N CYS A 63 11.58 -8.52 6.56
CA CYS A 63 12.02 -8.60 5.16
C CYS A 63 11.02 -7.87 4.21
N GLY A 64 10.15 -7.03 4.76
CA GLY A 64 9.14 -6.25 4.02
C GLY A 64 9.15 -4.77 4.41
N THR A 65 7.99 -4.10 4.25
CA THR A 65 7.85 -2.65 4.46
C THR A 65 7.63 -2.28 5.92
N VAL A 66 6.65 -2.89 6.58
CA VAL A 66 6.28 -2.64 7.99
C VAL A 66 6.27 -3.96 8.75
N GLY A 67 6.89 -3.98 9.93
CA GLY A 67 6.91 -5.14 10.81
C GLY A 67 6.93 -4.70 12.27
N PHE A 68 5.75 -4.58 12.87
CA PHE A 68 5.57 -4.18 14.27
C PHE A 68 6.12 -5.23 15.23
N LEU A 69 5.84 -6.51 14.96
CA LEU A 69 6.30 -7.68 15.73
C LEU A 69 7.69 -8.17 15.27
N MET A 70 8.32 -7.47 14.32
CA MET A 70 9.57 -7.88 13.70
C MET A 70 10.72 -6.91 14.03
N ASN A 71 11.91 -7.44 14.29
CA ASN A 71 13.13 -6.64 14.38
C ASN A 71 13.55 -6.16 12.99
N THR A 72 14.37 -5.12 12.94
CA THR A 72 15.00 -4.69 11.68
C THR A 72 15.92 -5.81 11.16
N PHE A 73 15.80 -6.14 9.88
CA PHE A 73 16.72 -7.09 9.26
C PHE A 73 18.14 -6.53 9.24
N ARG A 74 19.07 -7.27 9.86
CA ARG A 74 20.51 -7.06 9.80
C ARG A 74 21.18 -8.43 9.78
N PRO A 75 21.94 -8.80 8.75
CA PRO A 75 22.55 -10.13 8.68
C PRO A 75 23.74 -10.30 9.65
N GLU A 76 24.30 -9.21 10.16
CA GLU A 76 25.50 -9.24 11.00
C GLU A 76 25.19 -9.58 12.46
N ASN A 77 26.15 -10.25 13.12
CA ASN A 77 26.17 -10.49 14.57
C ASN A 77 24.88 -11.10 15.15
N LEU A 78 24.17 -11.94 14.39
CA LEU A 78 22.90 -12.55 14.80
C LEU A 78 23.00 -13.21 16.18
N MET A 79 24.05 -14.00 16.42
CA MET A 79 24.23 -14.71 17.70
C MET A 79 24.43 -13.77 18.90
N GLU A 80 25.08 -12.62 18.70
CA GLU A 80 25.25 -11.62 19.76
C GLU A 80 23.95 -10.88 20.03
N ARG A 81 23.21 -10.52 18.97
CA ARG A 81 21.88 -9.90 19.06
C ARG A 81 20.91 -10.79 19.81
N LEU A 82 20.83 -12.06 19.44
CA LEU A 82 19.98 -13.06 20.11
C LEU A 82 20.31 -13.20 21.60
N LYS A 83 21.58 -13.11 22.00
CA LYS A 83 21.99 -13.13 23.42
C LYS A 83 21.61 -11.87 24.18
N ARG A 84 21.58 -10.71 23.50
CA ARG A 84 21.21 -9.41 24.08
C ARG A 84 19.72 -9.09 23.98
N ALA A 85 18.97 -9.89 23.21
CA ALA A 85 17.58 -9.63 22.94
C ALA A 85 16.73 -9.63 24.22
N GLN A 86 15.79 -8.72 24.30
CA GLN A 86 14.80 -8.65 25.36
C GLN A 86 13.64 -9.60 25.04
N VAL A 87 13.14 -10.28 26.06
CA VAL A 87 12.03 -11.23 25.93
C VAL A 87 10.72 -10.52 26.22
N ALA A 88 9.82 -10.50 25.24
CA ALA A 88 8.41 -10.17 25.43
C ALA A 88 7.62 -11.46 25.67
N HIS A 89 6.89 -11.50 26.78
CA HIS A 89 6.02 -12.62 27.15
C HIS A 89 4.60 -12.30 26.70
N LEU A 90 4.04 -13.14 25.83
CA LEU A 90 2.67 -13.01 25.35
C LEU A 90 1.87 -14.24 25.74
N ARG A 91 0.59 -14.03 26.02
CA ARG A 91 -0.38 -15.09 26.23
C ARG A 91 -1.50 -14.94 25.22
N PRO A 92 -1.83 -16.00 24.48
CA PRO A 92 -2.90 -15.91 23.50
C PRO A 92 -4.26 -15.87 24.20
N LEU A 93 -5.24 -15.32 23.50
CA LEU A 93 -6.64 -15.56 23.79
C LEU A 93 -7.02 -16.96 23.31
N ARG A 94 -7.86 -17.65 24.06
CA ARG A 94 -8.60 -18.84 23.64
C ARG A 94 -10.01 -18.42 23.25
N MET A 95 -10.37 -18.72 22.01
CA MET A 95 -11.71 -18.56 21.47
C MET A 95 -12.41 -19.91 21.46
N GLN A 96 -13.57 -20.00 22.12
CA GLN A 96 -14.46 -21.16 22.02
C GLN A 96 -15.77 -20.74 21.39
N VAL A 97 -16.20 -21.45 20.35
CA VAL A 97 -17.34 -21.07 19.53
C VAL A 97 -18.33 -22.22 19.45
N LYS A 98 -19.62 -21.90 19.56
CA LYS A 98 -20.70 -22.77 19.10
C LYS A 98 -21.35 -22.16 17.87
N ASN A 99 -21.44 -22.94 16.78
CA ASN A 99 -22.08 -22.49 15.55
C ASN A 99 -23.58 -22.83 15.51
N TYR A 100 -24.30 -22.37 14.47
CA TYR A 100 -25.75 -22.61 14.33
C TYR A 100 -26.12 -24.10 14.17
N GLN A 101 -25.19 -24.93 13.72
CA GLN A 101 -25.36 -26.39 13.60
C GLN A 101 -25.11 -27.11 14.94
N GLY A 102 -24.67 -26.39 15.97
CA GLY A 102 -24.35 -26.92 17.28
C GLY A 102 -22.92 -27.45 17.41
N GLU A 103 -22.10 -27.33 16.36
CA GLU A 103 -20.70 -27.75 16.39
C GLU A 103 -19.88 -26.80 17.26
N SER A 104 -18.91 -27.37 17.97
CA SER A 104 -18.00 -26.63 18.82
C SER A 104 -16.64 -26.51 18.14
N HIS A 105 -16.10 -25.30 18.13
CA HIS A 105 -14.78 -24.99 17.59
C HIS A 105 -13.94 -24.29 18.65
N GLU A 106 -12.63 -24.54 18.64
CA GLU A 106 -11.68 -23.85 19.50
C GLU A 106 -10.50 -23.37 18.66
N ALA A 107 -10.02 -22.16 18.92
CA ALA A 107 -8.81 -21.62 18.33
C ALA A 107 -8.12 -20.64 19.28
N LEU A 108 -6.82 -20.45 19.10
CA LEU A 108 -6.06 -19.44 19.81
C LEU A 108 -5.95 -18.16 18.97
N ALA A 109 -5.76 -17.02 19.62
CA ALA A 109 -5.45 -15.75 18.97
C ALA A 109 -4.33 -15.03 19.72
N ILE A 110 -3.29 -14.64 19.01
CA ILE A 110 -2.16 -13.88 19.55
C ILE A 110 -2.51 -12.39 19.58
N ASN A 111 -3.24 -11.89 18.56
CA ASN A 111 -3.62 -10.49 18.50
C ASN A 111 -5.04 -10.29 19.04
N GLU A 112 -6.05 -10.88 18.39
CA GLU A 112 -7.44 -10.65 18.76
C GLU A 112 -8.39 -11.77 18.37
N VAL A 113 -9.52 -11.79 19.09
CA VAL A 113 -10.74 -12.45 18.65
C VAL A 113 -11.73 -11.39 18.22
N SER A 114 -12.15 -11.41 16.95
CA SER A 114 -13.12 -10.45 16.39
C SER A 114 -14.39 -11.13 15.92
N LEU A 115 -15.52 -10.48 16.18
CA LEU A 115 -16.84 -10.87 15.71
C LEU A 115 -17.30 -9.86 14.66
N LEU A 116 -17.75 -10.34 13.50
CA LEU A 116 -18.11 -9.50 12.35
C LEU A 116 -19.45 -9.94 11.75
N ARG A 117 -20.30 -8.96 11.37
CA ARG A 117 -21.53 -9.25 10.61
C ARG A 117 -21.20 -9.88 9.26
N GLN A 118 -22.02 -10.85 8.83
CA GLN A 118 -21.86 -11.51 7.52
C GLN A 118 -22.86 -11.03 6.46
N SER A 119 -23.82 -10.20 6.84
CA SER A 119 -24.82 -9.64 5.93
C SER A 119 -24.84 -8.13 5.98
N ALA A 120 -25.69 -7.50 5.15
CA ALA A 120 -25.91 -6.04 5.20
C ALA A 120 -26.61 -5.56 6.49
N GLN A 121 -27.09 -6.47 7.34
CA GLN A 121 -27.72 -6.14 8.61
C GLN A 121 -26.66 -6.02 9.72
N ALA A 122 -26.78 -5.00 10.57
CA ALA A 122 -25.96 -4.89 11.77
C ALA A 122 -26.11 -6.14 12.66
N ALA A 123 -25.00 -6.60 13.23
CA ALA A 123 -25.00 -7.65 14.24
C ALA A 123 -25.77 -7.21 15.47
N LYS A 124 -26.39 -8.15 16.18
CA LYS A 124 -27.02 -7.92 17.48
C LYS A 124 -26.45 -8.92 18.48
N ILE A 125 -25.68 -8.42 19.44
CA ILE A 125 -24.85 -9.24 20.31
C ILE A 125 -25.14 -8.90 21.77
N ARG A 126 -25.41 -9.88 22.62
CA ARG A 126 -25.35 -9.71 24.08
C ARG A 126 -23.91 -9.94 24.53
N VAL A 127 -23.41 -9.08 25.41
CA VAL A 127 -22.04 -9.15 25.95
C VAL A 127 -22.10 -9.30 27.46
N SER A 128 -21.47 -10.36 27.96
CA SER A 128 -21.27 -10.61 29.38
C SER A 128 -19.78 -10.68 29.69
N VAL A 129 -19.39 -10.22 30.88
CA VAL A 129 -18.02 -10.31 31.37
C VAL A 129 -18.05 -10.94 32.75
N ASP A 130 -17.28 -12.01 32.95
CA ASP A 130 -17.22 -12.78 34.21
C ASP A 130 -18.61 -13.20 34.70
N ASN A 131 -19.42 -13.76 33.79
CA ASN A 131 -20.81 -14.17 34.01
C ASN A 131 -21.80 -13.03 34.36
N HIS A 132 -21.40 -11.77 34.25
CA HIS A 132 -22.27 -10.62 34.46
C HIS A 132 -22.63 -9.97 33.13
N GLU A 133 -23.94 -9.84 32.84
CA GLU A 133 -24.40 -9.10 31.66
C GLU A 133 -23.93 -7.64 31.74
N ARG A 134 -23.14 -7.20 30.75
CA ARG A 134 -22.67 -5.81 30.63
C ARG A 134 -23.45 -5.05 29.57
N LEU A 135 -23.81 -5.74 28.49
CA LEU A 135 -24.63 -5.20 27.41
C LEU A 135 -25.67 -6.22 27.00
N LYS A 136 -26.94 -5.94 27.32
CA LYS A 136 -28.08 -6.74 26.86
C LYS A 136 -28.20 -6.80 25.34
N GLU A 137 -27.85 -5.70 24.67
CA GLU A 137 -27.96 -5.55 23.22
C GLU A 137 -26.91 -4.55 22.70
N LEU A 138 -25.90 -5.08 22.03
CA LEU A 138 -24.93 -4.35 21.21
C LEU A 138 -25.32 -4.50 19.74
N VAL A 139 -25.76 -3.42 19.11
CA VAL A 139 -25.99 -3.35 17.66
C VAL A 139 -24.80 -2.67 17.01
N CYS A 140 -24.09 -3.38 16.13
CA CYS A 140 -22.78 -2.96 15.59
C CYS A 140 -22.45 -3.63 14.26
N ASP A 141 -21.36 -3.22 13.61
CA ASP A 141 -20.75 -4.01 12.52
C ASP A 141 -19.98 -5.21 13.08
N GLY A 142 -19.45 -5.07 14.30
CA GLY A 142 -18.70 -6.11 14.99
C GLY A 142 -18.22 -5.70 16.38
N VAL A 143 -17.48 -6.58 17.04
CA VAL A 143 -16.83 -6.36 18.35
C VAL A 143 -15.61 -7.27 18.46
N LEU A 144 -14.54 -6.83 19.11
CA LEU A 144 -13.32 -7.63 19.28
C LEU A 144 -12.80 -7.57 20.71
N VAL A 145 -12.09 -8.62 21.12
CA VAL A 145 -11.24 -8.66 22.31
C VAL A 145 -9.80 -8.79 21.84
N SER A 146 -8.94 -7.86 22.23
CA SER A 146 -7.53 -7.86 21.83
C SER A 146 -6.59 -8.03 23.02
N THR A 147 -5.49 -8.74 22.78
CA THR A 147 -4.32 -8.80 23.66
C THR A 147 -3.56 -7.47 23.62
N PRO A 148 -2.63 -7.23 24.55
CA PRO A 148 -1.75 -6.09 24.44
C PRO A 148 -0.95 -6.03 23.13
N ALA A 149 -0.47 -7.17 22.63
CA ALA A 149 0.26 -7.23 21.36
C ALA A 149 -0.63 -6.90 20.15
N GLY A 150 -1.90 -7.35 20.15
CA GLY A 150 -2.87 -7.03 19.11
C GLY A 150 -3.45 -5.62 19.18
N SER A 151 -3.21 -4.90 20.29
CA SER A 151 -3.85 -3.60 20.55
C SER A 151 -3.46 -2.50 19.56
N THR A 152 -2.29 -2.61 18.91
CA THR A 152 -1.78 -1.68 17.88
C THR A 152 -2.24 -2.03 16.46
N ALA A 153 -2.87 -3.19 16.27
CA ALA A 153 -3.38 -3.66 14.98
C ALA A 153 -4.87 -3.31 14.81
N TYR A 154 -5.73 -4.31 14.59
CA TYR A 154 -7.14 -4.07 14.25
C TYR A 154 -7.90 -3.33 15.34
N ASN A 155 -7.56 -3.59 16.61
CA ASN A 155 -8.09 -2.86 17.75
C ASN A 155 -7.87 -1.34 17.62
N PHE A 156 -6.67 -0.90 17.26
CA PHE A 156 -6.37 0.52 17.06
C PHE A 156 -7.14 1.12 15.89
N SER A 157 -7.28 0.37 14.79
CA SER A 157 -8.11 0.78 13.65
C SER A 157 -9.59 0.90 14.01
N ALA A 158 -10.09 0.07 14.93
CA ALA A 158 -11.43 0.15 15.49
C ALA A 158 -11.60 1.23 16.59
N HIS A 159 -10.60 2.10 16.77
CA HIS A 159 -10.55 3.14 17.80
C HIS A 159 -10.47 2.61 19.25
N GLY A 160 -10.01 1.38 19.42
CA GLY A 160 -9.63 0.83 20.72
C GLY A 160 -8.32 1.44 21.24
N PRO A 161 -8.08 1.36 22.56
CA PRO A 161 -6.85 1.85 23.18
C PRO A 161 -5.66 0.94 22.84
N ILE A 162 -4.47 1.54 22.68
CA ILE A 162 -3.20 0.81 22.65
C ILE A 162 -2.84 0.43 24.09
N LEU A 163 -2.43 -0.82 24.30
CA LEU A 163 -2.11 -1.37 25.62
C LEU A 163 -0.62 -1.70 25.73
N PRO A 164 0.07 -1.28 26.80
CA PRO A 164 1.42 -1.77 27.11
C PRO A 164 1.42 -3.29 27.31
N ILE A 165 2.48 -3.98 26.85
CA ILE A 165 2.57 -5.46 26.93
C ILE A 165 2.44 -6.00 28.35
N GLY A 166 3.05 -5.33 29.32
CA GLY A 166 3.00 -5.72 30.73
C GLY A 166 1.74 -5.25 31.48
N SER A 167 0.75 -4.66 30.81
CA SER A 167 -0.39 -4.01 31.49
C SER A 167 -1.34 -4.96 32.20
N ASN A 168 -1.31 -6.27 31.89
CA ASN A 168 -2.27 -7.27 32.38
C ASN A 168 -3.74 -6.88 32.07
N LEU A 169 -3.96 -6.23 30.93
CA LEU A 169 -5.26 -5.79 30.43
C LEU A 169 -5.59 -6.41 29.06
N LEU A 170 -6.88 -6.53 28.78
CA LEU A 170 -7.45 -6.79 27.46
C LEU A 170 -8.30 -5.59 27.04
N ALA A 171 -8.38 -5.33 25.75
CA ALA A 171 -9.26 -4.30 25.20
C ALA A 171 -10.46 -4.97 24.49
N LEU A 172 -11.65 -4.75 25.04
CA LEU A 172 -12.93 -5.07 24.41
C LEU A 172 -13.41 -3.86 23.61
N THR A 173 -13.40 -3.94 22.28
CA THR A 173 -13.60 -2.79 21.40
C THR A 173 -14.71 -3.06 20.38
N PRO A 174 -15.76 -2.21 20.31
CA PRO A 174 -16.78 -2.34 19.29
C PRO A 174 -16.31 -1.80 17.93
N ILE A 175 -16.84 -2.36 16.86
CA ILE A 175 -16.67 -1.89 15.49
C ILE A 175 -18.00 -1.25 15.05
N SER A 176 -17.98 0.07 14.83
CA SER A 176 -19.16 0.85 14.41
C SER A 176 -20.39 0.63 15.31
N ALA A 177 -20.26 0.79 16.63
CA ALA A 177 -21.40 0.63 17.55
C ALA A 177 -22.54 1.62 17.23
N PHE A 178 -23.70 1.08 16.85
CA PHE A 178 -24.92 1.83 16.63
C PHE A 178 -25.77 1.94 17.91
N ARG A 179 -25.85 0.86 18.69
CA ARG A 179 -26.54 0.84 19.99
C ARG A 179 -25.72 0.04 21.01
N PRO A 180 -25.40 0.60 22.18
CA PRO A 180 -25.59 2.00 22.58
C PRO A 180 -24.68 2.96 21.77
N ARG A 181 -25.20 4.15 21.41
CA ARG A 181 -24.58 5.12 20.47
C ARG A 181 -23.22 5.71 20.90
N ARG A 182 -22.72 5.39 22.10
CA ARG A 182 -21.54 6.03 22.69
C ARG A 182 -20.63 5.08 23.48
N TRP A 183 -20.93 3.79 23.47
CA TRP A 183 -20.01 2.85 24.11
C TRP A 183 -18.77 2.70 23.22
N ARG A 184 -17.60 2.95 23.79
CA ARG A 184 -16.30 2.94 23.09
C ARG A 184 -15.47 1.71 23.44
N GLY A 185 -16.11 0.69 24.01
CA GLY A 185 -15.42 -0.47 24.54
C GLY A 185 -15.14 -0.39 26.04
N ALA A 186 -14.35 -1.33 26.52
CA ALA A 186 -13.94 -1.45 27.90
C ALA A 186 -12.51 -2.02 28.00
N LEU A 187 -11.78 -1.61 29.03
CA LEU A 187 -10.56 -2.27 29.47
C LEU A 187 -10.92 -3.32 30.51
N LEU A 188 -10.46 -4.54 30.29
CA LEU A 188 -10.75 -5.68 31.15
C LEU A 188 -9.44 -6.21 31.76
N PRO A 189 -9.44 -6.70 33.01
CA PRO A 189 -8.34 -7.51 33.51
C PRO A 189 -8.08 -8.70 32.59
N HIS A 190 -6.81 -9.09 32.38
CA HIS A 190 -6.47 -10.22 31.50
C HIS A 190 -7.08 -11.56 31.90
N ARG A 191 -7.42 -11.71 33.18
CA ARG A 191 -8.12 -12.89 33.74
C ARG A 191 -9.62 -12.93 33.45
N SER A 192 -10.21 -11.89 32.87
CA SER A 192 -11.65 -11.85 32.62
C SER A 192 -12.04 -12.75 31.45
N SER A 193 -13.20 -13.40 31.57
CA SER A 193 -13.85 -14.09 30.44
C SER A 193 -14.92 -13.19 29.84
N VAL A 194 -14.94 -13.10 28.50
CA VAL A 194 -15.93 -12.36 27.73
C VAL A 194 -16.79 -13.33 26.95
N GLU A 195 -18.10 -13.25 27.18
CA GLU A 195 -19.10 -14.09 26.53
C GLU A 195 -19.94 -13.25 25.57
N PHE A 196 -20.08 -13.75 24.34
CA PHE A 196 -20.91 -13.18 23.30
C PHE A 196 -22.03 -14.15 22.94
N GLU A 197 -23.27 -13.67 22.94
CA GLU A 197 -24.44 -14.41 22.48
C GLU A 197 -25.08 -13.65 21.32
N ILE A 198 -25.23 -14.33 20.18
CA ILE A 198 -25.72 -13.70 18.95
C ILE A 198 -27.24 -13.80 18.91
N HIS A 199 -27.92 -12.66 18.80
CA HIS A 199 -29.37 -12.59 18.67
C HIS A 199 -29.81 -12.53 17.20
N GLU A 200 -30.96 -13.13 16.89
CA GLU A 200 -31.56 -13.14 15.54
C GLU A 200 -30.61 -13.76 14.48
N THR A 201 -29.92 -14.85 14.81
CA THR A 201 -28.81 -15.45 14.03
C THR A 201 -29.15 -15.74 12.56
N GLU A 202 -30.39 -16.17 12.25
CA GLU A 202 -30.84 -16.38 10.87
C GLU A 202 -30.89 -15.08 10.05
N LYS A 203 -31.28 -13.97 10.68
CA LYS A 203 -31.42 -12.65 10.03
C LYS A 203 -30.11 -11.86 10.07
N ARG A 204 -29.30 -12.08 11.11
CA ARG A 204 -28.09 -11.31 11.44
C ARG A 204 -26.92 -12.28 11.72
N PRO A 205 -26.47 -13.05 10.71
CA PRO A 205 -25.36 -13.98 10.89
C PRO A 205 -24.06 -13.22 11.22
N VAL A 206 -23.26 -13.80 12.11
CA VAL A 206 -21.98 -13.29 12.59
C VAL A 206 -20.91 -14.37 12.41
N SER A 207 -19.68 -14.00 12.01
CA SER A 207 -18.49 -14.85 12.19
C SER A 207 -17.72 -14.45 13.42
N ALA A 208 -16.99 -15.41 13.98
CA ALA A 208 -15.93 -15.18 14.94
C ALA A 208 -14.58 -15.56 14.31
N VAL A 209 -13.58 -14.71 14.47
CA VAL A 209 -12.25 -14.88 13.88
C VAL A 209 -11.21 -14.75 14.99
N ALA A 210 -10.42 -15.80 15.19
CA ALA A 210 -9.25 -15.79 16.06
C ALA A 210 -8.00 -15.70 15.17
N ASP A 211 -7.39 -14.51 15.11
CA ASP A 211 -6.38 -14.13 14.11
C ASP A 211 -6.78 -14.47 12.66
N PHE A 212 -6.40 -15.64 12.15
CA PHE A 212 -6.71 -16.11 10.79
C PHE A 212 -7.75 -17.24 10.75
N TYR A 213 -8.14 -17.82 11.89
CA TYR A 213 -9.12 -18.91 11.95
C TYR A 213 -10.54 -18.36 12.06
N GLU A 214 -11.32 -18.44 10.97
CA GLU A 214 -12.73 -18.00 10.92
C GLU A 214 -13.70 -19.16 11.16
N VAL A 215 -14.65 -18.95 12.08
CA VAL A 215 -15.86 -19.75 12.24
C VAL A 215 -17.06 -18.89 11.86
N ARG A 216 -17.88 -19.38 10.93
CA ARG A 216 -19.05 -18.65 10.40
C ARG A 216 -20.34 -19.06 11.10
N ASN A 217 -21.36 -18.20 11.04
CA ASN A 217 -22.70 -18.46 11.57
C ASN A 217 -22.68 -18.86 13.05
N VAL A 218 -21.97 -18.07 13.86
CA VAL A 218 -21.79 -18.34 15.29
C VAL A 218 -23.04 -17.96 16.08
N VAL A 219 -23.36 -18.73 17.12
CA VAL A 219 -24.46 -18.43 18.05
C VAL A 219 -23.95 -18.01 19.41
N HIS A 220 -22.78 -18.51 19.81
CA HIS A 220 -22.14 -18.21 21.07
C HIS A 220 -20.62 -18.24 20.92
N VAL A 221 -19.93 -17.30 21.55
CA VAL A 221 -18.46 -17.19 21.55
C VAL A 221 -17.98 -16.82 22.96
N SER A 222 -17.07 -17.61 23.50
CA SER A 222 -16.34 -17.32 24.73
C SER A 222 -14.90 -16.94 24.39
N VAL A 223 -14.38 -15.90 25.04
CA VAL A 223 -13.01 -15.42 24.87
C VAL A 223 -12.38 -15.15 26.23
N ALA A 224 -11.24 -15.79 26.49
CA ALA A 224 -10.43 -15.57 27.68
C ALA A 224 -8.94 -15.74 27.34
N GLU A 225 -8.03 -15.16 28.13
CA GLU A 225 -6.60 -15.48 28.02
C GLU A 225 -6.34 -16.95 28.39
N ASP A 226 -5.50 -17.63 27.63
CA ASP A 226 -5.06 -19.00 27.92
C ASP A 226 -3.89 -18.98 28.93
N PRO A 227 -4.08 -19.48 30.17
CA PRO A 227 -3.02 -19.47 31.17
C PRO A 227 -1.95 -20.55 30.96
N GLU A 228 -2.20 -21.56 30.11
CA GLU A 228 -1.29 -22.70 29.91
C GLU A 228 -0.29 -22.46 28.77
N LYS A 229 -0.61 -21.51 27.88
CA LYS A 229 0.21 -21.14 26.73
C LYS A 229 0.97 -19.85 27.01
N GLU A 230 2.28 -19.89 26.82
CA GLU A 230 3.14 -18.71 26.89
C GLU A 230 4.01 -18.68 25.64
N ILE A 231 3.99 -17.54 24.96
CA ILE A 231 4.78 -17.25 23.78
C ILE A 231 5.89 -16.29 24.17
N LYS A 232 7.12 -16.58 23.72
CA LYS A 232 8.30 -15.74 23.96
C LYS A 232 8.76 -15.14 22.65
N ILE A 233 8.69 -13.82 22.52
CA ILE A 233 9.20 -13.11 21.35
C ILE A 233 10.43 -12.32 21.76
N LEU A 234 11.49 -12.41 20.95
CA LEU A 234 12.76 -11.76 21.18
C LEU A 234 12.88 -10.48 20.35
N PHE A 235 13.17 -9.36 21.01
CA PHE A 235 13.39 -8.05 20.39
C PHE A 235 14.80 -7.51 20.65
N ASP A 236 15.37 -6.81 19.68
CA ASP A 236 16.61 -6.07 19.90
C ASP A 236 16.39 -4.98 20.97
N PRO A 237 17.37 -4.71 21.85
CA PRO A 237 17.23 -3.68 22.90
C PRO A 237 16.87 -2.29 22.38
N GLU A 238 17.39 -1.91 21.21
CA GLU A 238 17.10 -0.64 20.53
C GLU A 238 15.67 -0.59 19.94
N HIS A 239 15.01 -1.73 19.85
CA HIS A 239 13.72 -1.91 19.19
C HIS A 239 12.78 -2.77 20.04
N ALA A 240 12.85 -2.64 21.37
CA ALA A 240 11.97 -3.33 22.29
C ALA A 240 10.49 -3.05 21.95
N LEU A 241 9.66 -4.10 21.96
CA LEU A 241 8.25 -3.99 21.58
C LEU A 241 7.48 -3.01 22.49
N GLU A 242 7.86 -2.91 23.76
CA GLU A 242 7.27 -1.95 24.70
C GLU A 242 7.47 -0.50 24.27
N GLU A 243 8.69 -0.10 23.88
CA GLU A 243 8.98 1.27 23.42
C GLU A 243 8.24 1.60 22.11
N ARG A 244 8.10 0.60 21.22
CA ARG A 244 7.30 0.75 19.99
C ARG A 244 5.83 1.04 20.32
N ILE A 245 5.24 0.26 21.23
CA ILE A 245 3.86 0.44 21.69
C ILE A 245 3.66 1.81 22.36
N ILE A 246 4.64 2.27 23.15
CA ILE A 246 4.60 3.61 23.76
C ILE A 246 4.64 4.67 22.67
N SER A 247 5.60 4.58 21.73
CA SER A 247 5.75 5.54 20.64
C SER A 247 4.48 5.71 19.81
N GLU A 248 3.79 4.61 19.47
CA GLU A 248 2.52 4.61 18.73
C GLU A 248 1.42 5.44 19.39
N GLN A 249 1.43 5.58 20.72
CA GLN A 249 0.44 6.39 21.44
C GLN A 249 0.64 7.90 21.23
N PHE A 250 1.85 8.32 20.83
CA PHE A 250 2.21 9.73 20.66
C PHE A 250 2.33 10.16 19.21
N ILE A 251 2.17 9.24 18.23
CA ILE A 251 2.21 9.58 16.81
C ILE A 251 1.05 10.52 16.49
N ARG A 252 1.38 11.79 16.24
CA ARG A 252 0.43 12.77 15.70
C ARG A 252 0.14 12.41 14.25
N ARG A 253 -1.08 11.94 14.00
CA ARG A 253 -1.54 11.56 12.65
C ARG A 253 -1.72 12.75 11.69
N VAL A 254 -1.81 13.97 12.23
CA VAL A 254 -2.01 15.20 11.46
C VAL A 254 -1.22 16.34 12.10
N GLU A 255 -0.38 16.99 11.30
CA GLU A 255 0.24 18.27 11.62
C GLU A 255 -0.38 19.36 10.73
N LEU A 256 -0.66 20.52 11.32
CA LEU A 256 -1.23 21.67 10.60
C LEU A 256 -0.20 22.79 10.53
N THR A 257 0.24 23.12 9.33
CA THR A 257 1.07 24.30 9.07
C THR A 257 0.19 25.44 8.55
N HIS A 258 0.11 26.54 9.30
CA HIS A 258 -0.68 27.70 8.89
C HIS A 258 0.04 28.51 7.81
N THR A 259 -0.73 29.01 6.84
CA THR A 259 -0.33 30.09 5.93
C THR A 259 -1.56 30.86 5.46
N SER A 260 -1.39 32.14 5.18
CA SER A 260 -2.41 33.02 4.58
C SER A 260 -2.25 33.17 3.06
N GLU A 261 -1.17 32.67 2.47
CA GLU A 261 -0.88 32.81 1.03
C GLU A 261 -1.34 31.58 0.23
N VAL A 262 -1.95 31.83 -0.94
CA VAL A 262 -2.43 30.78 -1.85
C VAL A 262 -2.10 31.12 -3.30
N ILE A 263 -1.76 30.10 -4.09
CA ILE A 263 -1.60 30.22 -5.54
C ILE A 263 -2.98 30.00 -6.17
N SER A 264 -3.51 31.02 -6.83
CA SER A 264 -4.80 30.92 -7.53
C SER A 264 -4.72 30.04 -8.77
N ALA A 265 -5.87 29.50 -9.20
CA ALA A 265 -5.93 28.58 -10.35
C ALA A 265 -5.54 29.25 -11.67
N ASP A 266 -5.76 30.56 -11.81
CA ASP A 266 -5.47 31.40 -12.97
C ASP A 266 -4.05 31.99 -12.96
N MET A 267 -3.32 31.84 -11.86
CA MET A 267 -1.96 32.38 -11.74
C MET A 267 -1.02 31.72 -12.77
N LYS A 268 -0.29 32.55 -13.52
CA LYS A 268 0.74 32.07 -14.46
C LYS A 268 1.89 31.42 -13.67
N PRO A 269 2.48 30.31 -14.14
CA PRO A 269 3.59 29.65 -13.44
C PRO A 269 4.77 30.59 -13.14
N SER A 270 5.12 31.50 -14.06
CA SER A 270 6.20 32.48 -13.87
C SER A 270 5.93 33.49 -12.76
N ALA A 271 4.67 33.81 -12.49
CA ALA A 271 4.28 34.68 -11.36
C ALA A 271 4.38 33.90 -10.04
N ALA A 272 3.91 32.64 -10.03
CA ALA A 272 3.99 31.77 -8.86
C ALA A 272 5.45 31.56 -8.38
N LEU A 273 6.40 31.45 -9.31
CA LEU A 273 7.82 31.32 -8.96
C LEU A 273 8.40 32.54 -8.24
N ARG A 274 7.89 33.75 -8.51
CA ARG A 274 8.42 34.99 -7.93
C ARG A 274 7.76 35.40 -6.62
N GLY A 275 6.47 35.10 -6.46
CA GLY A 275 5.62 35.70 -5.42
C GLY A 275 4.92 34.73 -4.47
N SER A 276 5.31 33.45 -4.44
CA SER A 276 4.56 32.42 -3.67
C SER A 276 5.38 31.73 -2.59
N LYS A 277 6.38 32.43 -2.02
CA LYS A 277 7.31 31.85 -1.03
C LYS A 277 6.61 31.26 0.19
N ASN A 278 5.56 31.91 0.72
CA ASN A 278 4.83 31.37 1.87
C ASN A 278 3.54 30.66 1.47
N SER A 279 3.27 30.46 0.17
CA SER A 279 2.04 29.80 -0.26
C SER A 279 1.93 28.37 0.25
N SER A 280 0.70 27.88 0.47
CA SER A 280 0.45 26.50 0.93
C SER A 280 1.13 25.45 0.06
N MET A 281 1.11 25.64 -1.26
CA MET A 281 1.80 24.76 -2.21
C MET A 281 3.32 24.80 -2.03
N ARG A 282 3.92 25.98 -1.81
CA ARG A 282 5.36 26.12 -1.66
C ARG A 282 5.86 25.49 -0.36
N LEU A 283 5.17 25.77 0.76
CA LEU A 283 5.51 25.21 2.07
C LEU A 283 5.41 23.69 2.08
N ALA A 284 4.41 23.11 1.41
CA ALA A 284 4.26 21.67 1.29
C ALA A 284 5.40 21.02 0.49
N ILE A 285 5.85 21.66 -0.60
CA ILE A 285 7.02 21.19 -1.37
C ILE A 285 8.30 21.33 -0.56
N GLU A 286 8.46 22.42 0.18
CA GLU A 286 9.64 22.65 1.04
C GLU A 286 9.72 21.63 2.18
N ALA A 287 8.59 21.18 2.72
CA ALA A 287 8.57 20.07 3.68
C ALA A 287 9.22 18.80 3.12
N VAL A 288 8.95 18.47 1.84
CA VAL A 288 9.60 17.33 1.17
C VAL A 288 11.08 17.59 0.94
N LYS A 289 11.42 18.80 0.47
CA LYS A 289 12.81 19.20 0.25
C LYS A 289 13.67 19.10 1.52
N GLU A 290 13.10 19.45 2.66
CA GLU A 290 13.76 19.47 3.97
C GLU A 290 13.74 18.13 4.69
N GLY A 291 13.13 17.09 4.09
CA GLY A 291 13.00 15.77 4.71
C GLY A 291 12.01 15.71 5.88
N ARG A 292 11.12 16.70 6.01
CA ARG A 292 10.00 16.70 6.97
C ARG A 292 8.81 15.90 6.47
N ALA A 293 8.75 15.58 5.17
CA ALA A 293 7.74 14.73 4.55
C ALA A 293 8.37 13.92 3.41
N ASP A 294 7.86 12.71 3.16
CA ASP A 294 8.37 11.84 2.08
C ASP A 294 7.78 12.19 0.69
N ALA A 295 6.58 12.75 0.68
CA ALA A 295 5.86 13.10 -0.55
C ALA A 295 4.92 14.29 -0.36
N VAL A 296 4.58 14.95 -1.46
CA VAL A 296 3.61 16.06 -1.50
C VAL A 296 2.54 15.79 -2.56
N VAL A 297 1.28 16.03 -2.18
CA VAL A 297 0.10 15.89 -3.05
C VAL A 297 -0.61 17.23 -3.15
N SER A 298 -0.88 17.71 -4.38
CA SER A 298 -1.61 18.95 -4.59
C SER A 298 -2.67 18.83 -5.67
N ALA A 299 -3.85 19.38 -5.42
CA ALA A 299 -4.90 19.56 -6.43
C ALA A 299 -4.84 20.95 -7.12
N GLY A 300 -3.89 21.82 -6.74
CA GLY A 300 -3.79 23.20 -7.21
C GLY A 300 -3.36 23.35 -8.68
N ASN A 301 -2.99 24.56 -9.10
CA ASN A 301 -2.57 24.87 -10.47
C ASN A 301 -1.39 23.95 -10.91
N THR A 302 -1.60 23.15 -11.97
CA THR A 302 -0.62 22.17 -12.45
C THR A 302 0.71 22.80 -12.85
N GLY A 303 0.67 23.92 -13.58
CA GLY A 303 1.87 24.56 -14.10
C GLY A 303 2.70 25.21 -13.00
N ALA A 304 2.04 25.90 -12.05
CA ALA A 304 2.70 26.44 -10.87
C ALA A 304 3.29 25.33 -10.00
N TYR A 305 2.54 24.23 -9.81
CA TYR A 305 3.00 23.09 -9.02
C TYR A 305 4.22 22.42 -9.65
N MET A 306 4.18 22.12 -10.95
CA MET A 306 5.34 21.58 -11.68
C MET A 306 6.56 22.50 -11.58
N ALA A 307 6.37 23.80 -11.83
CA ALA A 307 7.47 24.76 -11.81
C ALA A 307 8.10 24.87 -10.41
N LEU A 308 7.29 24.96 -9.36
CA LEU A 308 7.77 25.02 -7.98
C LEU A 308 8.44 23.71 -7.54
N SER A 309 7.85 22.55 -7.87
CA SER A 309 8.41 21.25 -7.55
C SER A 309 9.77 21.05 -8.23
N LYS A 310 9.87 21.37 -9.53
CA LYS A 310 11.14 21.27 -10.26
C LYS A 310 12.23 22.15 -9.65
N ILE A 311 11.92 23.40 -9.30
CA ILE A 311 12.90 24.33 -8.73
C ILE A 311 13.30 23.94 -7.31
N SER A 312 12.35 23.56 -6.47
CA SER A 312 12.60 23.25 -5.07
C SER A 312 13.26 21.89 -4.88
N LEU A 313 12.77 20.85 -5.56
CA LEU A 313 13.22 19.46 -5.40
C LEU A 313 14.40 19.12 -6.31
N ARG A 314 14.55 19.82 -7.45
CA ARG A 314 15.52 19.52 -8.51
C ARG A 314 15.30 18.14 -9.13
N THR A 315 15.91 17.90 -10.29
CA THR A 315 15.87 16.59 -10.94
C THR A 315 16.83 15.60 -10.28
N LEU A 316 16.54 14.31 -10.43
CA LEU A 316 17.45 13.23 -10.08
C LEU A 316 18.76 13.37 -10.88
N LYS A 317 19.87 12.90 -10.30
CA LYS A 317 21.17 12.88 -11.00
C LYS A 317 21.05 12.04 -12.28
N GLY A 318 21.39 12.63 -13.42
CA GLY A 318 21.28 11.99 -14.73
C GLY A 318 19.95 12.22 -15.46
N ILE A 319 19.00 12.93 -14.84
CA ILE A 319 17.73 13.32 -15.47
C ILE A 319 17.74 14.82 -15.77
N ASP A 320 17.48 15.17 -17.03
CA ASP A 320 17.47 16.57 -17.47
C ASP A 320 16.12 17.25 -17.19
N ARG A 321 15.03 16.50 -17.39
CA ARG A 321 13.66 17.01 -17.28
C ARG A 321 12.76 15.96 -16.61
N PRO A 322 11.91 16.37 -15.66
CA PRO A 322 10.89 15.47 -15.13
C PRO A 322 9.78 15.24 -16.17
N ALA A 323 9.02 14.15 -16.03
CA ALA A 323 7.86 13.83 -16.87
C ALA A 323 6.59 13.76 -16.02
N ILE A 324 5.45 14.22 -16.55
CA ILE A 324 4.15 13.91 -15.97
C ILE A 324 3.80 12.47 -16.35
N THR A 325 3.74 11.60 -15.35
CA THR A 325 3.47 10.17 -15.52
C THR A 325 2.14 9.81 -14.87
N THR A 326 1.31 9.04 -15.57
CA THR A 326 0.05 8.51 -15.02
C THR A 326 -0.11 7.04 -15.38
N VAL A 327 -0.93 6.35 -14.60
CA VAL A 327 -1.39 5.00 -14.93
C VAL A 327 -2.78 5.08 -15.55
N LEU A 328 -2.96 4.47 -16.71
CA LEU A 328 -4.22 4.41 -17.44
C LEU A 328 -4.71 2.97 -17.58
N PRO A 329 -6.03 2.73 -17.51
CA PRO A 329 -6.56 1.39 -17.73
C PRO A 329 -6.55 1.02 -19.22
N SER A 330 -6.27 -0.24 -19.51
CA SER A 330 -6.39 -0.87 -20.84
C SER A 330 -7.21 -2.17 -20.77
N ILE A 331 -7.38 -2.85 -21.90
CA ILE A 331 -8.07 -4.14 -21.98
C ILE A 331 -7.31 -5.24 -21.21
N THR A 332 -5.98 -5.24 -21.27
CA THR A 332 -5.12 -6.30 -20.70
C THR A 332 -4.58 -5.97 -19.29
N GLY A 333 -4.77 -4.72 -18.83
CA GLY A 333 -4.31 -4.28 -17.52
C GLY A 333 -4.02 -2.78 -17.49
N ASP A 334 -3.23 -2.35 -16.52
CA ASP A 334 -2.82 -0.96 -16.40
C ASP A 334 -1.58 -0.65 -17.24
N VAL A 335 -1.55 0.52 -17.87
CA VAL A 335 -0.47 1.02 -18.73
C VAL A 335 0.06 2.33 -18.17
N VAL A 336 1.38 2.43 -18.05
CA VAL A 336 2.08 3.65 -17.65
C VAL A 336 2.25 4.55 -18.87
N MET A 337 1.86 5.82 -18.77
CA MET A 337 2.01 6.79 -19.86
C MET A 337 2.77 8.03 -19.40
N LEU A 338 3.78 8.43 -20.18
CA LEU A 338 4.62 9.60 -19.95
C LEU A 338 5.26 10.08 -21.26
N ASP A 339 5.54 11.35 -21.49
CA ASP A 339 5.16 12.54 -20.72
C ASP A 339 3.74 13.01 -21.10
N LEU A 340 3.02 13.60 -20.14
CA LEU A 340 1.64 14.08 -20.28
C LEU A 340 1.51 15.60 -20.17
N GLY A 341 2.61 16.32 -20.35
CA GLY A 341 2.62 17.77 -20.47
C GLY A 341 3.60 18.49 -19.55
N ALA A 342 4.61 17.82 -18.98
CA ALA A 342 5.72 18.53 -18.36
C ALA A 342 6.53 19.30 -19.40
N ASN A 343 6.72 18.71 -20.57
CA ASN A 343 7.61 19.19 -21.61
C ASN A 343 6.86 19.18 -22.96
N VAL A 344 6.55 20.36 -23.49
CA VAL A 344 5.85 20.49 -24.78
C VAL A 344 6.66 19.83 -25.91
N GLU A 345 7.98 19.98 -25.88
CA GLU A 345 8.90 19.37 -26.83
C GLU A 345 10.03 18.67 -26.07
N CYS A 346 10.43 17.51 -26.59
CA CYS A 346 11.47 16.65 -26.03
C CYS A 346 12.59 16.43 -27.05
N SER A 347 13.82 16.31 -26.57
CA SER A 347 14.93 15.79 -27.39
C SER A 347 14.91 14.25 -27.40
N PRO A 348 15.68 13.59 -28.28
CA PRO A 348 15.81 12.13 -28.27
C PRO A 348 16.28 11.60 -26.91
N GLU A 349 17.22 12.29 -26.27
CA GLU A 349 17.76 11.93 -24.96
C GLU A 349 16.68 12.00 -23.87
N ASN A 350 15.75 12.96 -23.95
CA ASN A 350 14.63 13.02 -23.01
C ASN A 350 13.71 11.83 -23.17
N LEU A 351 13.39 11.41 -24.40
CA LEU A 351 12.55 10.23 -24.65
C LEU A 351 13.23 8.94 -24.16
N VAL A 352 14.56 8.83 -24.31
CA VAL A 352 15.35 7.73 -23.74
C VAL A 352 15.24 7.72 -22.21
N GLN A 353 15.45 8.86 -21.56
CA GLN A 353 15.31 9.00 -20.10
C GLN A 353 13.88 8.63 -19.64
N PHE A 354 12.85 9.02 -20.40
CA PHE A 354 11.47 8.69 -20.09
C PHE A 354 11.20 7.19 -20.23
N ALA A 355 11.77 6.53 -21.23
CA ALA A 355 11.66 5.07 -21.38
C ALA A 355 12.25 4.32 -20.18
N ILE A 356 13.44 4.72 -19.72
CA ILE A 356 14.08 4.11 -18.55
C ILE A 356 13.25 4.37 -17.29
N MET A 357 12.84 5.62 -17.06
CA MET A 357 12.03 5.96 -15.89
C MET A 357 10.68 5.23 -15.88
N GLY A 358 10.04 5.11 -17.05
CA GLY A 358 8.77 4.41 -17.21
C GLY A 358 8.88 2.90 -16.98
N GLU A 359 9.93 2.25 -17.48
CA GLU A 359 10.27 0.84 -17.21
C GLU A 359 10.36 0.60 -15.70
N VAL A 360 11.22 1.37 -15.02
CA VAL A 360 11.45 1.23 -13.58
C VAL A 360 10.16 1.48 -12.82
N PHE A 361 9.39 2.49 -13.22
CA PHE A 361 8.10 2.79 -12.62
C PHE A 361 7.12 1.63 -12.75
N ALA A 362 6.95 1.06 -13.95
CA ALA A 362 6.06 -0.09 -14.17
C ALA A 362 6.50 -1.31 -13.35
N ARG A 363 7.80 -1.59 -13.29
CA ARG A 363 8.36 -2.69 -12.51
C ARG A 363 8.10 -2.54 -11.01
N CYS A 364 8.28 -1.34 -10.49
CA CYS A 364 8.19 -1.08 -9.05
C CYS A 364 6.76 -0.86 -8.56
N VAL A 365 5.92 -0.19 -9.35
CA VAL A 365 4.57 0.22 -8.93
C VAL A 365 3.52 -0.75 -9.46
N LEU A 366 3.65 -1.27 -10.68
CA LEU A 366 2.71 -2.25 -11.24
C LEU A 366 3.13 -3.71 -11.00
N GLY A 367 4.30 -3.95 -10.40
CA GLY A 367 4.81 -5.29 -10.11
C GLY A 367 5.10 -6.12 -11.37
N LYS A 368 5.42 -5.47 -12.49
CA LYS A 368 5.73 -6.12 -13.77
C LYS A 368 7.22 -6.46 -13.83
N ASP A 369 7.58 -7.74 -13.81
CA ASP A 369 9.00 -8.14 -13.77
C ASP A 369 9.82 -7.70 -14.99
N ASN A 370 9.21 -7.70 -16.19
CA ASN A 370 9.86 -7.33 -17.46
C ASN A 370 8.92 -6.48 -18.34
N PRO A 371 8.65 -5.21 -17.97
CA PRO A 371 7.62 -4.40 -18.60
C PRO A 371 8.03 -4.00 -20.02
N SER A 372 7.10 -4.19 -20.96
CA SER A 372 7.28 -3.79 -22.36
C SER A 372 7.16 -2.28 -22.53
N VAL A 373 8.09 -1.67 -23.28
CA VAL A 373 8.14 -0.22 -23.49
C VAL A 373 7.98 0.12 -24.97
N GLY A 374 6.99 0.95 -25.29
CA GLY A 374 6.71 1.46 -26.63
C GLY A 374 6.86 2.98 -26.73
N LEU A 375 7.32 3.45 -27.90
CA LEU A 375 7.38 4.86 -28.26
C LEU A 375 6.17 5.22 -29.13
N LEU A 376 5.37 6.19 -28.69
CA LEU A 376 4.20 6.63 -29.42
C LEU A 376 4.62 7.27 -30.74
N ASN A 377 4.05 6.77 -31.84
CA ASN A 377 4.34 7.22 -33.18
C ASN A 377 3.06 7.26 -34.03
N VAL A 378 3.18 7.84 -35.23
CA VAL A 378 2.08 7.94 -36.22
C VAL A 378 1.84 6.63 -36.98
N GLY A 379 2.68 5.63 -36.76
CA GLY A 379 2.62 4.32 -37.41
C GLY A 379 3.72 3.41 -36.84
N VAL A 380 3.57 2.11 -37.06
CA VAL A 380 4.51 1.09 -36.57
C VAL A 380 5.75 0.92 -37.46
N GLU A 381 5.75 1.51 -38.68
CA GLU A 381 6.86 1.35 -39.62
C GLU A 381 8.07 2.24 -39.28
N GLU A 382 9.28 1.69 -39.34
CA GLU A 382 10.52 2.35 -38.88
C GLU A 382 10.83 3.70 -39.55
N LEU A 383 10.39 3.90 -40.79
CA LEU A 383 10.64 5.12 -41.55
C LEU A 383 9.63 6.24 -41.28
N LYS A 384 8.48 5.93 -40.68
CA LYS A 384 7.42 6.91 -40.42
C LYS A 384 7.62 7.59 -39.05
N GLY A 385 7.21 8.84 -38.97
CA GLY A 385 7.20 9.58 -37.71
C GLY A 385 8.29 10.64 -37.57
N ASN A 386 8.27 11.26 -36.40
CA ASN A 386 9.15 12.34 -36.04
C ASN A 386 10.62 11.85 -35.96
N PRO A 387 11.60 12.52 -36.62
CA PRO A 387 13.02 12.22 -36.46
C PRO A 387 13.46 12.01 -35.01
N THR A 388 13.00 12.84 -34.08
CA THR A 388 13.31 12.73 -32.66
C THR A 388 12.95 11.37 -32.06
N VAL A 389 11.77 10.85 -32.42
CA VAL A 389 11.27 9.56 -31.90
C VAL A 389 12.04 8.40 -32.50
N ARG A 390 12.44 8.50 -33.78
CA ARG A 390 13.27 7.50 -34.46
C ARG A 390 14.70 7.46 -33.90
N GLU A 391 15.31 8.61 -33.65
CA GLU A 391 16.63 8.70 -33.02
C GLU A 391 16.63 8.13 -31.60
N ALA A 392 15.59 8.42 -30.81
CA ALA A 392 15.42 7.82 -29.48
C ALA A 392 15.27 6.29 -29.55
N HIS A 393 14.46 5.79 -30.49
CA HIS A 393 14.28 4.36 -30.71
C HIS A 393 15.59 3.66 -31.07
N GLU A 394 16.34 4.22 -32.02
CA GLU A 394 17.62 3.65 -32.47
C GLU A 394 18.63 3.61 -31.32
N PHE A 395 18.66 4.66 -30.49
CA PHE A 395 19.51 4.69 -29.30
C PHE A 395 19.13 3.60 -28.29
N LEU A 396 17.84 3.46 -27.96
CA LEU A 396 17.35 2.44 -27.02
C LEU A 396 17.67 1.02 -27.52
N LYS A 397 17.44 0.76 -28.81
CA LYS A 397 17.69 -0.52 -29.48
C LYS A 397 19.18 -0.87 -29.50
N THR A 398 20.03 0.05 -29.94
CA THR A 398 21.50 -0.16 -30.07
C THR A 398 22.17 -0.37 -28.73
N ASN A 399 21.77 0.39 -27.71
CA ASN A 399 22.41 0.34 -26.40
C ASN A 399 21.80 -0.73 -25.49
N ASN A 400 20.62 -1.26 -25.83
CA ASN A 400 19.86 -2.22 -25.03
C ASN A 400 19.63 -1.74 -23.59
N VAL A 401 19.26 -0.45 -23.46
CA VAL A 401 19.09 0.22 -22.15
C VAL A 401 17.77 -0.18 -21.50
N VAL A 402 16.78 -0.55 -22.32
CA VAL A 402 15.49 -1.07 -21.88
C VAL A 402 15.40 -2.52 -22.35
N PRO A 403 15.35 -3.51 -21.44
CA PRO A 403 15.41 -4.93 -21.81
C PRO A 403 14.29 -5.41 -22.73
N ASN A 404 13.08 -4.86 -22.56
CA ASN A 404 11.89 -5.24 -23.32
C ASN A 404 11.35 -4.06 -24.14
N LEU A 405 12.16 -3.56 -25.07
CA LEU A 405 11.76 -2.52 -26.00
C LEU A 405 10.86 -3.12 -27.10
N TYR A 406 9.58 -2.72 -27.12
CA TYR A 406 8.63 -3.14 -28.15
C TYR A 406 8.89 -2.43 -29.49
N GLY A 407 9.22 -1.14 -29.44
CA GLY A 407 9.40 -0.28 -30.61
C GLY A 407 8.31 0.78 -30.73
N PHE A 408 7.82 1.03 -31.94
CA PHE A 408 6.78 2.04 -32.18
C PHE A 408 5.38 1.49 -31.87
N VAL A 409 4.54 2.33 -31.26
CA VAL A 409 3.14 2.03 -30.95
C VAL A 409 2.24 3.17 -31.42
N GLU A 410 0.99 2.87 -31.78
CA GLU A 410 0.01 3.83 -32.24
C GLU A 410 -0.93 4.29 -31.11
N GLY A 411 -1.76 5.31 -31.39
CA GLY A 411 -2.62 5.94 -30.40
C GLY A 411 -3.74 5.05 -29.84
N ASP A 412 -4.05 3.90 -30.46
CA ASP A 412 -5.03 2.93 -29.96
C ASP A 412 -4.39 1.76 -29.18
N ASP A 413 -3.06 1.59 -29.28
CA ASP A 413 -2.33 0.51 -28.61
C ASP A 413 -2.31 0.65 -27.08
N PHE A 414 -2.45 1.88 -26.55
CA PHE A 414 -2.66 2.06 -25.11
C PHE A 414 -3.93 1.35 -24.65
N ALA A 415 -5.02 1.42 -25.42
CA ALA A 415 -6.32 0.87 -25.03
C ALA A 415 -6.31 -0.66 -25.14
N LYS A 416 -5.59 -1.18 -26.13
CA LYS A 416 -5.34 -2.63 -26.27
C LYS A 416 -4.45 -3.17 -25.14
N GLY A 417 -3.59 -2.32 -24.58
CA GLY A 417 -2.54 -2.72 -23.65
C GLY A 417 -1.46 -3.53 -24.35
N THR A 418 -1.08 -3.08 -25.56
CA THR A 418 -0.01 -3.67 -26.37
C THR A 418 1.35 -3.58 -25.66
N VAL A 419 1.55 -2.53 -24.87
CA VAL A 419 2.75 -2.28 -24.06
C VAL A 419 2.37 -1.92 -22.62
N ASP A 420 3.27 -2.19 -21.68
CA ASP A 420 3.10 -1.81 -20.27
C ASP A 420 3.47 -0.33 -20.02
N VAL A 421 4.36 0.23 -20.85
CA VAL A 421 4.83 1.62 -20.78
C VAL A 421 4.75 2.26 -22.16
N LEU A 422 4.09 3.41 -22.25
CA LEU A 422 3.96 4.20 -23.47
C LEU A 422 4.64 5.57 -23.30
N VAL A 423 5.66 5.80 -24.11
CA VAL A 423 6.54 6.97 -24.03
C VAL A 423 6.24 7.96 -25.15
N THR A 424 6.12 9.25 -24.83
CA THR A 424 5.81 10.31 -25.78
C THR A 424 6.31 11.68 -25.26
N ASP A 425 6.30 12.69 -26.13
CA ASP A 425 6.48 14.08 -25.71
C ASP A 425 5.21 14.62 -25.02
N GLY A 426 5.36 15.66 -24.20
CA GLY A 426 4.25 16.15 -23.41
C GLY A 426 3.15 16.85 -24.20
N PHE A 427 3.41 17.35 -25.43
CA PHE A 427 2.33 17.88 -26.26
C PHE A 427 1.44 16.74 -26.76
N THR A 428 2.04 15.74 -27.41
CA THR A 428 1.35 14.56 -27.94
C THR A 428 0.65 13.79 -26.83
N GLY A 429 1.34 13.54 -25.71
CA GLY A 429 0.78 12.81 -24.57
C GLY A 429 -0.39 13.53 -23.90
N ASN A 430 -0.32 14.85 -23.74
CA ASN A 430 -1.44 15.61 -23.17
C ASN A 430 -2.66 15.62 -24.10
N VAL A 431 -2.46 15.75 -25.42
CA VAL A 431 -3.54 15.64 -26.41
C VAL A 431 -4.18 14.25 -26.36
N ALA A 432 -3.37 13.20 -26.30
CA ALA A 432 -3.84 11.81 -26.18
C ALA A 432 -4.66 11.61 -24.90
N LEU A 433 -4.12 11.99 -23.73
CA LEU A 433 -4.81 11.89 -22.45
C LEU A 433 -6.16 12.63 -22.45
N LYS A 434 -6.20 13.87 -22.97
CA LYS A 434 -7.44 14.65 -23.02
C LYS A 434 -8.47 14.07 -23.98
N SER A 435 -8.01 13.45 -25.07
CA SER A 435 -8.86 12.74 -26.02
C SER A 435 -9.45 11.47 -25.38
N ILE A 436 -8.65 10.71 -24.64
CA ILE A 436 -9.10 9.53 -23.88
C ILE A 436 -10.15 9.94 -22.85
N GLU A 437 -9.84 10.92 -21.99
CA GLU A 437 -10.78 11.43 -20.99
C GLU A 437 -12.08 11.94 -21.62
N GLY A 438 -11.98 12.67 -22.73
CA GLY A 438 -13.12 13.20 -23.48
C GLY A 438 -14.01 12.11 -24.04
N THR A 439 -13.40 11.06 -24.60
CA THR A 439 -14.09 9.89 -25.17
C THR A 439 -14.80 9.10 -24.07
N VAL A 440 -14.15 8.88 -22.92
CA VAL A 440 -14.78 8.22 -21.75
C VAL A 440 -15.99 9.04 -21.26
N ARG A 441 -15.86 10.38 -21.16
CA ARG A 441 -17.00 11.26 -20.79
C ARG A 441 -18.14 11.20 -21.79
N LEU A 442 -17.83 11.14 -23.09
CA LEU A 442 -18.83 11.03 -24.16
C LEU A 442 -19.58 9.69 -24.11
N VAL A 443 -18.87 8.56 -24.01
CA VAL A 443 -19.46 7.22 -23.92
C VAL A 443 -20.32 7.08 -22.65
N THR A 444 -19.79 7.48 -21.49
CA THR A 444 -20.55 7.45 -20.23
C THR A 444 -21.76 8.38 -20.26
N GLY A 445 -21.67 9.53 -20.94
CA GLY A 445 -22.78 10.44 -21.20
C GLY A 445 -23.89 9.78 -22.02
N TYR A 446 -23.54 9.12 -23.13
CA TYR A 446 -24.50 8.39 -23.97
C TYR A 446 -25.17 7.25 -23.21
N LEU A 447 -24.41 6.44 -22.47
CA LEU A 447 -24.94 5.36 -21.64
C LEU A 447 -25.97 5.87 -20.62
N ARG A 448 -25.65 6.95 -19.90
CA ARG A 448 -26.58 7.57 -18.93
C ARG A 448 -27.84 8.10 -19.60
N LYS A 449 -27.74 8.70 -20.79
CA LYS A 449 -28.89 9.25 -21.53
C LYS A 449 -29.80 8.13 -22.04
N SER A 450 -29.22 7.05 -22.57
CA SER A 450 -29.97 5.89 -23.07
C SER A 450 -30.71 5.15 -21.96
N LEU A 451 -30.08 4.96 -20.80
CA LEU A 451 -30.72 4.32 -19.63
C LEU A 451 -31.93 5.11 -19.10
N LYS A 452 -31.88 6.46 -19.18
CA LYS A 452 -32.98 7.34 -18.74
C LYS A 452 -34.16 7.45 -19.71
N LYS A 453 -34.01 7.03 -20.97
CA LYS A 453 -35.00 7.27 -22.04
C LYS A 453 -36.18 6.31 -22.04
N SER A 454 -36.02 5.05 -21.63
CA SER A 454 -37.09 4.07 -21.71
C SER A 454 -37.61 3.65 -20.33
N TRP A 455 -38.93 3.61 -20.17
CA TRP A 455 -39.56 3.07 -18.98
C TRP A 455 -39.32 1.54 -18.89
N LEU A 456 -39.18 0.85 -20.03
CA LEU A 456 -38.72 -0.54 -20.07
C LEU A 456 -37.31 -0.69 -19.51
N THR A 457 -36.34 0.17 -19.86
CA THR A 457 -34.97 0.06 -19.29
C THR A 457 -34.93 0.33 -17.79
N ARG A 458 -35.89 1.07 -17.22
CA ARG A 458 -36.02 1.18 -15.75
C ARG A 458 -36.52 -0.11 -15.11
N LEU A 459 -37.34 -0.88 -15.82
CA LEU A 459 -37.90 -2.14 -15.34
C LEU A 459 -36.88 -3.29 -15.44
N VAL A 460 -36.03 -3.32 -16.47
CA VAL A 460 -34.95 -4.32 -16.63
C VAL A 460 -33.61 -3.91 -15.97
N SER A 461 -33.48 -2.66 -15.50
CA SER A 461 -32.25 -2.15 -14.84
C SER A 461 -31.71 -3.00 -13.67
N PRO A 462 -32.53 -3.61 -12.80
CA PRO A 462 -32.03 -4.47 -11.72
C PRO A 462 -31.18 -5.64 -12.18
N LEU A 463 -31.49 -6.19 -13.36
CA LEU A 463 -30.77 -7.34 -13.92
C LEU A 463 -29.38 -6.95 -14.46
N PHE A 464 -29.26 -5.74 -15.00
CA PHE A 464 -28.02 -5.20 -15.59
C PHE A 464 -27.22 -4.31 -14.64
N LEU A 465 -27.79 -3.93 -13.50
CA LEU A 465 -27.16 -3.12 -12.45
C LEU A 465 -25.76 -3.60 -12.05
N PRO A 466 -25.49 -4.90 -11.80
CA PRO A 466 -24.14 -5.35 -11.48
C PRO A 466 -23.13 -5.15 -12.63
N ILE A 467 -23.56 -5.35 -13.88
CA ILE A 467 -22.70 -5.13 -15.07
C ILE A 467 -22.41 -3.63 -15.24
N LEU A 468 -23.44 -2.79 -15.10
CA LEU A 468 -23.31 -1.34 -15.19
C LEU A 468 -22.46 -0.76 -14.05
N GLN A 469 -22.56 -1.33 -12.84
CA GLN A 469 -21.71 -0.96 -11.71
C GLN A 469 -20.25 -1.36 -11.94
N SER A 470 -20.01 -2.58 -12.43
CA SER A 470 -18.66 -3.04 -12.79
C SER A 470 -18.02 -2.17 -13.88
N LEU A 471 -18.79 -1.86 -14.94
CA LEU A 471 -18.35 -0.96 -16.01
C LEU A 471 -18.06 0.45 -15.49
N ARG A 472 -18.94 0.98 -14.61
CA ARG A 472 -18.76 2.28 -13.99
C ARG A 472 -17.51 2.31 -13.11
N GLN A 473 -17.19 1.23 -12.39
CA GLN A 473 -15.99 1.15 -11.56
C GLN A 473 -14.69 1.10 -12.38
N LYS A 474 -14.69 0.38 -13.51
CA LYS A 474 -13.53 0.33 -14.42
C LYS A 474 -13.28 1.66 -15.14
N LEU A 475 -14.35 2.35 -15.55
CA LEU A 475 -14.27 3.61 -16.28
C LEU A 475 -14.28 4.84 -15.37
N ASP A 476 -14.13 4.68 -14.05
CA ASP A 476 -14.14 5.82 -13.12
C ASP A 476 -12.78 6.54 -13.15
N PRO A 477 -12.72 7.78 -13.69
CA PRO A 477 -11.46 8.51 -13.76
C PRO A 477 -10.93 8.89 -12.37
N ARG A 478 -11.77 8.90 -11.33
CA ARG A 478 -11.36 9.23 -9.96
C ARG A 478 -10.40 8.18 -9.37
N ARG A 479 -10.48 6.93 -9.82
CA ARG A 479 -9.62 5.83 -9.35
C ARG A 479 -8.20 5.91 -9.91
N HIS A 480 -8.02 6.61 -11.03
CA HIS A 480 -6.74 6.79 -11.72
C HIS A 480 -6.19 8.20 -11.52
N ASN A 481 -6.51 8.80 -10.38
CA ASN A 481 -6.06 10.13 -10.02
C ASN A 481 -4.67 10.06 -9.35
N GLY A 482 -3.85 11.08 -9.57
CA GLY A 482 -2.49 11.16 -9.04
C GLY A 482 -1.43 11.03 -10.12
N ALA A 483 -1.28 12.08 -10.94
CA ALA A 483 -0.20 12.14 -11.92
C ALA A 483 1.11 12.55 -11.24
N ILE A 484 2.20 11.83 -11.50
CA ILE A 484 3.46 11.96 -10.78
C ILE A 484 4.42 12.80 -11.60
N PHE A 485 5.18 13.66 -10.94
CA PHE A 485 6.30 14.37 -11.57
C PHE A 485 7.58 13.52 -11.45
N LEU A 486 7.65 12.50 -12.30
CA LEU A 486 8.72 11.50 -12.27
C LEU A 486 10.05 12.13 -12.68
N GLY A 487 11.14 11.78 -11.98
CA GLY A 487 12.46 12.34 -12.24
C GLY A 487 12.89 13.51 -11.34
N LEU A 488 12.11 13.83 -10.29
CA LEU A 488 12.48 14.78 -9.23
C LEU A 488 13.10 14.06 -8.02
N ASN A 489 13.98 14.72 -7.24
CA ASN A 489 14.56 14.09 -6.03
C ASN A 489 13.50 13.78 -4.95
N GLY A 490 12.43 14.58 -4.88
CA GLY A 490 11.29 14.35 -4.00
C GLY A 490 10.05 13.91 -4.78
N ILE A 491 9.11 13.26 -4.09
CA ILE A 491 7.89 12.73 -4.70
C ILE A 491 6.80 13.81 -4.72
N ALA A 492 6.41 14.25 -5.91
CA ALA A 492 5.34 15.23 -6.11
C ALA A 492 4.23 14.65 -6.98
N VAL A 493 3.02 14.56 -6.40
CA VAL A 493 1.84 14.00 -7.07
C VAL A 493 0.78 15.09 -7.29
N LYS A 494 0.33 15.23 -8.53
CA LYS A 494 -0.73 16.13 -8.96
C LYS A 494 -2.07 15.39 -8.97
N SER A 495 -2.95 15.79 -8.06
CA SER A 495 -4.35 15.38 -8.10
C SER A 495 -5.14 16.27 -9.07
N HIS A 496 -6.19 15.74 -9.68
CA HIS A 496 -7.13 16.54 -10.47
C HIS A 496 -7.83 17.61 -9.60
N GLY A 497 -7.96 18.84 -10.12
CA GLY A 497 -8.47 19.99 -9.35
C GLY A 497 -9.96 19.89 -8.97
N GLY A 498 -10.77 19.26 -9.83
CA GLY A 498 -12.21 19.06 -9.60
C GLY A 498 -12.56 17.70 -8.95
N THR A 499 -11.60 17.04 -8.30
CA THR A 499 -11.81 15.71 -7.71
C THR A 499 -12.52 15.80 -6.35
N ASP A 500 -13.20 14.72 -5.94
CA ASP A 500 -13.80 14.58 -4.61
C ASP A 500 -12.82 13.92 -3.63
N ALA A 501 -13.23 13.76 -2.36
CA ALA A 501 -12.38 13.13 -1.34
C ALA A 501 -11.94 11.72 -1.72
N PHE A 502 -12.79 10.96 -2.43
CA PHE A 502 -12.47 9.62 -2.92
C PHE A 502 -11.40 9.65 -4.01
N GLY A 503 -11.50 10.55 -4.98
CA GLY A 503 -10.46 10.69 -5.99
C GLY A 503 -9.16 11.27 -5.42
N PHE A 504 -9.23 12.18 -4.44
CA PHE A 504 -8.03 12.71 -3.77
C PHE A 504 -7.31 11.63 -2.96
N SER A 505 -8.04 10.72 -2.30
CA SER A 505 -7.42 9.62 -1.55
C SER A 505 -6.63 8.65 -2.46
N HIS A 506 -7.03 8.47 -3.73
CA HIS A 506 -6.24 7.69 -4.69
C HIS A 506 -4.92 8.38 -5.03
N ALA A 507 -4.91 9.71 -5.18
CA ALA A 507 -3.65 10.45 -5.39
C ALA A 507 -2.70 10.37 -4.18
N VAL A 508 -3.26 10.32 -2.96
CA VAL A 508 -2.47 10.02 -1.74
C VAL A 508 -1.96 8.58 -1.75
N GLY A 509 -2.79 7.61 -2.15
CA GLY A 509 -2.36 6.21 -2.32
C GLY A 509 -1.19 6.07 -3.28
N VAL A 510 -1.25 6.72 -4.44
CA VAL A 510 -0.14 6.75 -5.41
C VAL A 510 1.13 7.32 -4.77
N ALA A 511 1.05 8.40 -4.00
CA ALA A 511 2.21 8.94 -3.31
C ALA A 511 2.83 7.94 -2.32
N VAL A 512 1.98 7.25 -1.54
CA VAL A 512 2.40 6.21 -0.58
C VAL A 512 3.05 5.03 -1.30
N ASP A 513 2.49 4.57 -2.42
CA ASP A 513 3.03 3.46 -3.19
C ASP A 513 4.43 3.77 -3.73
N ILE A 514 4.67 4.99 -4.20
CA ILE A 514 5.99 5.42 -4.70
C ILE A 514 7.02 5.48 -3.57
N VAL A 515 6.63 6.04 -2.41
CA VAL A 515 7.50 6.11 -1.22
C VAL A 515 7.89 4.70 -0.79
N ASN A 516 6.90 3.81 -0.62
CA ASN A 516 7.12 2.44 -0.15
C ASN A 516 8.02 1.62 -1.09
N ASN A 517 7.88 1.82 -2.41
CA ASN A 517 8.67 1.08 -3.40
C ASN A 517 10.04 1.70 -3.69
N ARG A 518 10.39 2.84 -3.07
CA ARG A 518 11.66 3.56 -3.26
C ARG A 518 11.99 3.79 -4.73
N VAL A 519 11.01 4.22 -5.51
CA VAL A 519 11.10 4.34 -6.97
C VAL A 519 12.27 5.23 -7.40
N ASN A 520 12.47 6.37 -6.72
CA ASN A 520 13.58 7.30 -7.02
C ASN A 520 14.96 6.64 -6.87
N ASP A 521 15.18 5.85 -5.80
CA ASP A 521 16.45 5.16 -5.56
C ASP A 521 16.75 4.17 -6.68
N ARG A 522 15.72 3.43 -7.13
CA ARG A 522 15.83 2.44 -8.20
C ARG A 522 16.08 3.09 -9.56
N ILE A 523 15.40 4.20 -9.87
CA ILE A 523 15.67 4.99 -11.08
C ILE A 523 17.13 5.44 -11.11
N CYS A 524 17.65 5.97 -9.99
CA CYS A 524 19.05 6.38 -9.90
C CYS A 524 20.05 5.22 -10.01
N ALA A 525 19.70 4.01 -9.57
CA ALA A 525 20.54 2.82 -9.74
C ALA A 525 20.60 2.40 -11.21
N GLU A 526 19.45 2.30 -11.88
CA GLU A 526 19.35 1.85 -13.27
C GLU A 526 20.03 2.82 -14.25
N LEU A 527 19.91 4.14 -14.01
CA LEU A 527 20.60 5.16 -14.81
C LEU A 527 22.13 5.04 -14.69
N LYS A 528 22.66 4.77 -13.49
CA LYS A 528 24.11 4.59 -13.30
C LYS A 528 24.64 3.37 -14.04
N ASP A 529 23.88 2.28 -14.04
CA ASP A 529 24.28 1.06 -14.74
C ASP A 529 24.16 1.23 -16.27
N SER A 530 23.14 1.96 -16.73
CA SER A 530 22.97 2.37 -18.13
C SER A 530 24.12 3.25 -18.63
N ASP A 531 24.51 4.26 -17.85
CA ASP A 531 25.64 5.15 -18.17
C ASP A 531 26.97 4.37 -18.22
N ARG A 532 27.15 3.38 -17.34
CA ARG A 532 28.31 2.47 -17.35
C ARG A 532 28.33 1.57 -18.59
N LEU A 533 27.18 1.00 -18.98
CA LEU A 533 27.03 0.19 -20.19
C LEU A 533 27.32 1.02 -21.46
N ALA A 534 26.84 2.26 -21.51
CA ALA A 534 27.12 3.18 -22.60
C ALA A 534 28.60 3.61 -22.66
N ALA A 535 29.23 3.83 -21.51
CA ALA A 535 30.66 4.18 -21.44
C ALA A 535 31.58 3.01 -21.83
N ALA A 536 31.28 1.79 -21.39
CA ALA A 536 32.08 0.59 -21.68
C ALA A 536 32.07 0.22 -23.18
N LYS A 537 30.95 0.48 -23.89
CA LYS A 537 30.86 0.27 -25.35
C LYS A 537 31.59 1.33 -26.17
N ARG A 538 31.71 2.57 -25.67
CA ARG A 538 32.50 3.63 -26.33
C ARG A 538 34.01 3.34 -26.25
N SER A 539 34.50 2.71 -25.18
CA SER A 539 35.90 2.27 -25.10
C SER A 539 36.23 1.07 -25.99
N SER A 540 35.25 0.23 -26.34
CA SER A 540 35.45 -0.95 -27.20
C SER A 540 35.27 -0.69 -28.69
N THR A 541 34.94 0.55 -29.09
CA THR A 541 34.81 1.00 -30.50
C THR A 541 35.93 1.96 -30.91
N SER A 542 36.87 2.24 -29.99
CA SER A 542 38.06 3.06 -30.21
C SER A 542 39.37 2.24 -30.35
N GLU A 543 39.27 0.92 -30.41
CA GLU A 543 40.30 -0.02 -30.89
C GLU A 543 39.83 -0.61 -32.23
#